data_AF-A0A2D5ZJQ6-F1
#
_entry.id   AF-A0A2D5ZJQ6-F1
#
_cell.length_a   1.000
_cell.length_b   1.000
_cell.length_c   1.000
_cell.angle_alpha   90.00
_cell.angle_beta   90.00
_cell.angle_gamma   90.00
#
_symmetry.space_group_name_H-M   'P 1'
#
loop_
_entity.id
_entity.type
_entity.pdbx_description
1 polymer ?
#
loop_
_entity_poly.entity_id
_entity_poly.type
_entity_poly.pdbx_seq_one_letter_code
_entity_poly.pdbx_strand_id
1 'polypeptide(L)'
;MEDATVFDLALLWFVVGLALALAEMAAPGVILIFFGLGAWVVALTTWIGLTPGLQSQLLLFAVAPRLHLSWACAGRSRAVSTAM
;
A
#
# COMPACT_ATOMS: atom_id res chain seq x y z
N MET A 1 -14.77 21.10 1.56
CA MET A 1 -13.39 21.65 1.52
C MET A 1 -12.37 20.55 1.85
N GLU A 2 -12.81 19.44 2.46
CA GLU A 2 -12.00 18.24 2.72
C GLU A 2 -11.42 17.52 1.49
N ASP A 3 -11.98 17.67 0.29
CA ASP A 3 -11.56 16.86 -0.88
C ASP A 3 -10.20 17.29 -1.45
N ALA A 4 -9.83 18.57 -1.29
CA ALA A 4 -8.58 19.10 -1.82
C ALA A 4 -7.35 18.49 -1.10
N THR A 5 -7.42 18.38 0.22
CA THR A 5 -6.31 17.83 1.02
C THR A 5 -6.14 16.33 0.80
N VAL A 6 -7.24 15.59 0.63
CA VAL A 6 -7.19 14.15 0.29
C VAL A 6 -6.49 13.94 -1.06
N PHE A 7 -6.77 14.79 -2.03
CA PHE A 7 -6.14 14.73 -3.36
C PHE A 7 -4.65 15.08 -3.29
N ASP A 8 -4.28 16.13 -2.54
CA ASP A 8 -2.88 16.52 -2.32
C ASP A 8 -2.05 15.39 -1.67
N LEU A 9 -2.63 14.71 -0.68
CA LEU A 9 -1.98 13.58 0.00
C LEU A 9 -1.88 12.35 -0.91
N ALA A 10 -2.93 12.03 -1.69
CA ALA A 10 -2.88 10.93 -2.64
C ALA A 10 -1.82 11.16 -3.74
N LEU A 11 -1.71 12.39 -4.26
CA LEU A 11 -0.67 12.80 -5.21
C LEU A 11 0.72 12.71 -4.61
N LEU A 12 0.90 13.17 -3.37
CA LEU A 12 2.17 13.09 -2.66
C LEU A 12 2.65 11.63 -2.53
N TRP A 13 1.77 10.72 -2.10
CA TRP A 13 2.09 9.28 -2.01
C TRP A 13 2.36 8.65 -3.37
N PHE A 14 1.64 9.07 -4.42
CA PHE A 14 1.89 8.61 -5.79
C PHE A 14 3.28 9.03 -6.29
N VAL A 15 3.65 10.30 -6.10
CA VAL A 15 4.96 10.85 -6.50
C VAL A 15 6.09 10.20 -5.71
N VAL A 16 5.93 9.99 -4.40
CA VAL A 16 6.91 9.28 -3.56
C VAL A 16 7.09 7.84 -4.04
N GLY A 17 6.00 7.13 -4.35
CA GLY A 17 6.07 5.77 -4.88
C GLY A 17 6.80 5.69 -6.23
N LEU A 18 6.53 6.66 -7.12
CA LEU A 18 7.22 6.77 -8.40
C LEU A 18 8.71 7.10 -8.23
N ALA A 19 9.06 8.01 -7.33
CA ALA A 19 10.44 8.36 -7.03
C ALA A 19 11.23 7.16 -6.48
N LEU A 20 10.63 6.35 -5.60
CA LEU A 20 11.26 5.11 -5.08
C LEU A 20 11.46 4.06 -6.19
N ALA A 21 10.48 3.91 -7.10
CA ALA A 21 10.61 3.01 -8.24
C ALA A 21 11.70 3.46 -9.24
N LEU A 22 11.85 4.77 -9.44
CA LEU A 22 12.93 5.35 -10.27
C LEU A 22 14.30 5.26 -9.57
N ALA A 23 14.35 5.46 -8.26
CA ALA A 23 15.58 5.34 -7.47
C ALA A 23 16.17 3.93 -7.50
N GLU A 24 15.33 2.90 -7.63
CA GLU A 24 15.76 1.51 -7.84
C GLU A 24 16.58 1.33 -9.14
N MET A 25 16.30 2.11 -10.18
CA MET A 25 17.09 2.07 -11.42
C MET A 25 18.48 2.72 -11.26
N ALA A 26 18.66 3.56 -10.23
CA ALA A 26 19.95 4.18 -9.90
C ALA A 26 20.81 3.31 -8.96
N ALA A 27 20.18 2.51 -8.09
CA ALA A 27 20.85 1.58 -7.20
C ALA A 27 20.12 0.22 -7.22
N PRO A 28 20.60 -0.76 -8.01
CA PRO A 28 19.90 -2.05 -8.16
C PRO A 28 20.01 -2.85 -6.86
N GLY A 29 18.91 -2.92 -6.12
CA GLY A 29 18.78 -3.60 -4.83
C GLY A 29 17.46 -4.34 -4.63
N VAL A 30 16.51 -4.24 -5.57
CA VAL A 30 15.14 -4.80 -5.62
C VAL A 30 14.23 -4.33 -4.46
N ILE A 31 14.77 -3.72 -3.42
CA ILE A 31 14.06 -3.37 -2.19
C ILE A 31 13.19 -2.11 -2.37
N LEU A 32 13.64 -1.12 -3.14
CA LEU A 32 12.95 0.17 -3.24
C LEU A 32 11.63 0.06 -4.00
N ILE A 33 11.52 -0.89 -4.94
CA ILE A 33 10.28 -1.12 -5.69
C ILE A 33 9.15 -1.65 -4.80
N PHE A 34 9.47 -2.43 -3.77
CA PHE A 34 8.49 -2.91 -2.79
C PHE A 34 7.97 -1.77 -1.90
N PHE A 35 8.84 -0.83 -1.53
CA PHE A 35 8.42 0.38 -0.82
C PHE A 35 7.59 1.31 -1.72
N GLY A 36 7.93 1.42 -3.00
CA GLY A 36 7.14 2.17 -3.98
C GLY A 36 5.73 1.61 -4.17
N LEU A 37 5.60 0.28 -4.27
CA LEU A 37 4.30 -0.40 -4.30
C LEU A 37 3.48 -0.14 -3.02
N GLY A 38 4.11 -0.15 -1.84
CA GLY A 38 3.46 0.22 -0.58
C GLY A 38 2.93 1.66 -0.58
N ALA A 39 3.69 2.60 -1.14
CA ALA A 39 3.27 4.00 -1.26
C ALA A 39 2.07 4.17 -2.21
N TRP A 40 2.04 3.42 -3.33
CA TRP A 40 0.89 3.43 -4.24
C TRP A 40 -0.37 2.81 -3.65
N VAL A 41 -0.24 1.77 -2.83
CA VAL A 41 -1.40 1.22 -2.08
C VAL A 41 -1.99 2.28 -1.15
N VAL A 42 -1.15 3.05 -0.43
CA VAL A 42 -1.61 4.14 0.44
C VAL A 42 -2.23 5.29 -0.35
N ALA A 43 -1.69 5.62 -1.52
CA ALA A 43 -2.25 6.62 -2.42
C ALA A 43 -3.68 6.22 -2.86
N LEU A 44 -3.88 4.96 -3.25
CA LEU A 44 -5.18 4.42 -3.65
C LEU A 44 -6.17 4.41 -2.48
N THR A 45 -5.76 3.98 -1.27
CA THR A 45 -6.64 3.96 -0.10
C THR A 45 -7.02 5.34 0.40
N THR A 46 -6.12 6.31 0.23
CA THR A 46 -6.38 7.73 0.55
C THR A 46 -7.34 8.31 -0.48
N TRP A 47 -7.15 8.02 -1.77
CA TRP A 47 -8.02 8.51 -2.84
C TRP A 47 -9.46 8.00 -2.74
N ILE A 48 -9.67 6.74 -2.34
CA ILE A 48 -11.00 6.18 -2.08
C ILE A 48 -11.60 6.59 -0.72
N GLY A 49 -10.93 7.47 0.04
CA GLY A 49 -11.44 8.01 1.31
C GLY A 49 -11.46 7.02 2.48
N LEU A 50 -10.86 5.83 2.32
CA LEU A 50 -10.79 4.83 3.39
C LEU A 50 -9.85 5.25 4.53
N THR A 51 -8.94 6.19 4.28
CA THR A 51 -7.90 6.56 5.24
C THR A 51 -7.78 8.09 5.37
N PRO A 52 -8.73 8.74 6.07
CA PRO A 52 -8.79 10.20 6.16
C PRO A 52 -7.73 10.80 7.10
N GLY A 53 -7.07 10.00 7.93
CA GLY A 53 -6.06 10.47 8.89
C GLY A 53 -4.64 10.15 8.47
N LEU A 54 -3.71 11.10 8.64
CA LEU A 54 -2.28 10.87 8.41
C LEU A 54 -1.73 9.69 9.24
N GLN A 55 -2.20 9.54 10.47
CA GLN A 55 -1.82 8.44 11.36
C GLN A 55 -2.26 7.08 10.80
N SER A 56 -3.48 6.98 10.24
CA SER A 56 -3.96 5.74 9.65
C SER A 56 -3.28 5.44 8.31
N GLN A 57 -2.86 6.45 7.55
CA GLN A 57 -2.07 6.27 6.32
C GLN A 57 -0.67 5.71 6.61
N LEU A 58 0.01 6.23 7.63
CA LEU A 58 1.33 5.73 8.06
C LEU A 58 1.25 4.30 8.62
N LEU A 59 0.17 3.99 9.35
CA LEU A 59 -0.11 2.63 9.82
C LEU A 59 -0.37 1.67 8.65
N LEU A 60 -1.12 2.11 7.63
CA LEU A 60 -1.43 1.31 6.46
C LEU A 60 -0.18 1.08 5.59
N PHE A 61 0.69 2.08 5.43
CA PHE A 61 2.00 1.95 4.80
C PHE A 61 2.86 0.88 5.51
N ALA A 62 2.88 0.89 6.85
CA ALA A 62 3.64 -0.07 7.65
C ALA A 62 3.04 -1.49 7.66
N VAL A 63 1.72 -1.63 7.49
CA VAL A 63 0.99 -2.92 7.63
C VAL A 63 0.64 -3.56 6.28
N ALA A 64 0.51 -2.81 5.18
CA ALA A 64 0.18 -3.33 3.86
C ALA A 64 1.04 -4.53 3.41
N PRO A 65 2.36 -4.60 3.69
CA PRO A 65 3.17 -5.76 3.34
C PRO A 65 2.75 -7.06 4.08
N ARG A 66 2.14 -6.94 5.26
CA ARG A 66 1.79 -8.06 6.15
C ARG A 66 0.43 -8.67 5.82
N LEU A 67 -0.52 -7.87 5.31
CA LEU A 67 -1.89 -8.32 5.04
C LEU A 67 -1.96 -9.29 3.85
N HIS A 68 -1.11 -9.12 2.84
CA HIS A 68 -1.02 -10.05 1.70
C HIS A 68 -0.71 -11.49 2.19
N LEU A 69 0.18 -11.64 3.18
CA LEU A 69 0.56 -12.96 3.68
C LEU A 69 -0.56 -13.64 4.50
N SER A 70 -1.37 -12.86 5.22
CA SER A 70 -2.51 -13.37 5.99
C SER A 70 -3.65 -13.84 5.08
N TRP A 71 -3.94 -13.12 3.99
CA TRP A 71 -4.99 -13.51 3.03
C TRP A 71 -4.61 -14.77 2.23
N ALA A 72 -3.32 -14.96 1.94
CA ALA A 72 -2.81 -16.18 1.31
C ALA A 72 -3.00 -17.43 2.19
N CYS A 73 -2.89 -17.31 3.52
CA CYS A 73 -3.19 -18.40 4.45
C CYS A 73 -4.70 -18.59 4.67
N ALA A 74 -5.49 -17.52 4.71
CA ALA A 74 -6.94 -17.59 4.91
C ALA A 74 -7.70 -18.23 3.72
N GLY A 75 -7.13 -18.21 2.51
CA GLY A 75 -7.66 -18.93 1.35
C GLY A 75 -7.46 -20.44 1.40
N ARG A 76 -6.41 -20.93 2.10
CA ARG A 76 -6.07 -22.36 2.18
C ARG A 76 -6.94 -23.13 3.17
N SER A 77 -7.38 -22.49 4.26
CA SER A 77 -8.19 -23.14 5.30
C SER A 77 -9.65 -23.41 4.88
N ARG A 78 -10.18 -22.70 3.87
CA ARG A 78 -11.54 -22.95 3.37
C ARG A 78 -11.65 -24.12 2.39
N ALA A 79 -10.56 -24.49 1.73
CA ALA A 79 -10.53 -25.60 0.78
C ALA A 79 -10.49 -26.97 1.47
N VAL A 80 -9.96 -27.06 2.70
CA VAL A 80 -9.86 -28.34 3.44
C VAL A 80 -11.15 -28.70 4.19
N SER A 81 -11.95 -27.70 4.56
CA SER A 81 -13.19 -27.90 5.34
C SER A 81 -14.39 -28.34 4.50
N THR A 82 -14.27 -28.34 3.16
CA THR A 82 -15.31 -28.80 2.23
C THR A 82 -15.00 -30.17 1.60
N ALA A 83 -13.86 -30.77 1.96
CA ALA A 83 -13.44 -32.08 1.51
C ALA A 83 -13.62 -33.19 2.58
N MET A 84 -14.37 -32.91 3.66
CA MET A 84 -14.65 -33.84 4.75
C MET A 84 -16.14 -33.96 5.01
#